data_AF-A0A0C2VWL2-F1
#
_entry.id   AF-A0A0C2VWL2-F1
#
_cell.length_a   1.000
_cell.length_b   1.000
_cell.length_c   1.000
_cell.angle_alpha   90.00
_cell.angle_beta   90.00
_cell.angle_gamma   90.00
#
_symmetry.space_group_name_H-M   'P 1'
#
loop_
_entity.id
_entity.type
_entity.pdbx_description
1 polymer ?
#
loop_
_entity_poly.entity_id
_entity_poly.type
_entity_poly.pdbx_seq_one_letter_code
_entity_poly.pdbx_strand_id
1 'polypeptide(L)'
;MLDQDWLIDSFTKAELVLVCKELKVNVHGFQRNLFKAPEVLLTKSLNDALNVGTKRKKQNAISVDDITKKIYMKLLENHPYLREITFEEFIIRAEIDTSLSISEMIIISIEAFIGDYKKHKLIMIENYQKGEYLFSGLSKELSRPLIKKINNFIFTDTFKESRSETLHQYVKNIKGNKLEYYESIIGEIRTEDDLFKRLMRTQPNNKLLVIVSFLLYEDNYKLNKYSSLLEFSITEIQEFKLITTSKILEKELEDNIIYKKENRELNDQVENLKIAHNEYKRNFIKLDEDLKKALQMLNDTKVKNITLEKIAKKHEPLIFFFLRLISENKFIIITNERGQITNTIFEDITLSPSELKKNLRNNSNSFNDHIIFVTRVSFQTGKDWFKFKRILEEYKLTYEELGHYELSDNLIEIVGYLNRKEILVYADEI
;
A
#
# COMPACT_ATOMS: atom_id res chain seq x y z
N MET A 1 -26.52 -63.54 -53.48
CA MET A 1 -27.00 -62.15 -53.36
C MET A 1 -26.50 -61.38 -54.56
N LEU A 2 -27.40 -60.75 -55.29
CA LEU A 2 -27.03 -59.70 -56.23
C LEU A 2 -26.41 -58.55 -55.42
N ASP A 3 -25.55 -57.75 -56.04
CA ASP A 3 -24.89 -56.56 -55.44
C ASP A 3 -25.86 -55.59 -54.73
N GLN A 4 -27.13 -55.70 -55.08
CA GLN A 4 -28.25 -54.85 -54.69
C GLN A 4 -28.92 -55.34 -53.40
N ASP A 5 -28.82 -56.64 -53.08
CA ASP A 5 -29.59 -57.26 -51.98
C ASP A 5 -29.07 -56.78 -50.61
N TRP A 6 -27.76 -56.75 -50.41
CA TRP A 6 -27.18 -56.40 -49.09
C TRP A 6 -27.28 -54.91 -48.76
N LEU A 7 -27.25 -54.04 -49.78
CA LEU A 7 -27.50 -52.61 -49.59
C LEU A 7 -28.93 -52.40 -49.09
N ILE A 8 -29.89 -53.11 -49.67
CA ILE A 8 -31.30 -53.00 -49.27
C ILE A 8 -31.52 -53.58 -47.87
N ASP A 9 -30.86 -54.70 -47.56
CA ASP A 9 -30.88 -55.29 -46.23
C ASP A 9 -30.23 -54.38 -45.16
N SER A 10 -29.30 -53.51 -45.57
CA SER A 10 -28.67 -52.54 -44.65
C SER A 10 -29.55 -51.35 -44.28
N PHE A 11 -30.65 -51.10 -45.02
CA PHE A 11 -31.53 -49.97 -44.73
C PHE A 11 -32.39 -50.21 -43.49
N THR A 12 -32.46 -49.21 -42.63
CA THR A 12 -33.47 -49.18 -41.55
C THR A 12 -34.87 -48.99 -42.13
N LYS A 13 -35.91 -49.34 -41.37
CA LYS A 13 -37.30 -49.08 -41.76
C LYS A 13 -37.55 -47.61 -42.15
N ALA A 14 -36.95 -46.65 -41.45
CA ALA A 14 -37.10 -45.23 -41.75
C ALA A 14 -36.47 -44.87 -43.11
N GLU A 15 -35.28 -45.43 -43.39
CA GLU A 15 -34.58 -45.26 -44.67
C GLU A 15 -35.36 -45.91 -45.81
N LEU A 16 -35.87 -47.14 -45.62
CA LEU A 16 -36.71 -47.83 -46.62
C LEU A 16 -37.96 -47.01 -46.98
N VAL A 17 -38.61 -46.38 -46.00
CA VAL A 17 -39.76 -45.50 -46.22
C VAL A 17 -39.36 -44.26 -47.03
N LEU A 18 -38.23 -43.65 -46.68
CA LEU A 18 -37.71 -42.47 -47.37
C LEU A 18 -37.40 -42.80 -48.82
N VAL A 19 -36.67 -43.89 -49.07
CA VAL A 19 -36.32 -44.38 -50.41
C VAL A 19 -37.57 -44.69 -51.23
N CYS A 20 -38.54 -45.43 -50.66
CA CYS A 20 -39.79 -45.73 -51.35
C CYS A 20 -40.59 -44.47 -51.72
N LYS A 21 -40.59 -43.45 -50.84
CA LYS A 21 -41.29 -42.17 -51.07
C LYS A 21 -40.62 -41.35 -52.18
N GLU A 22 -39.31 -41.19 -52.11
CA GLU A 22 -38.51 -40.38 -53.06
C GLU A 22 -38.51 -40.96 -54.47
N LEU A 23 -38.54 -42.29 -54.56
CA LEU A 23 -38.53 -43.01 -55.84
C LEU A 23 -39.93 -43.38 -56.33
N LYS A 24 -40.98 -42.99 -55.59
CA LYS A 24 -42.39 -43.28 -55.89
C LYS A 24 -42.65 -44.78 -56.10
N VAL A 25 -42.04 -45.63 -55.26
CA VAL A 25 -42.25 -47.08 -55.27
C VAL A 25 -43.66 -47.40 -54.79
N ASN A 26 -44.39 -48.20 -55.58
CA ASN A 26 -45.76 -48.57 -55.24
C ASN A 26 -45.80 -49.74 -54.23
N VAL A 27 -45.88 -49.43 -52.94
CA VAL A 27 -46.15 -50.39 -51.87
C VAL A 27 -47.66 -50.64 -51.75
N HIS A 28 -48.08 -51.88 -52.02
CA HIS A 28 -49.49 -52.26 -52.04
C HIS A 28 -50.17 -52.04 -50.67
N GLY A 29 -51.29 -51.33 -50.63
CA GLY A 29 -52.07 -51.07 -49.40
C GLY A 29 -51.56 -49.94 -48.50
N PHE A 30 -50.38 -49.37 -48.76
CA PHE A 30 -49.74 -48.38 -47.85
C PHE A 30 -49.38 -47.03 -48.51
N GLN A 31 -49.92 -46.74 -49.71
CA GLN A 31 -49.61 -45.51 -50.47
C GLN A 31 -49.86 -44.20 -49.71
N ARG A 32 -50.89 -44.14 -48.84
CA ARG A 32 -51.20 -42.93 -48.07
C ARG A 32 -50.28 -42.72 -46.85
N ASN A 33 -49.68 -43.79 -46.34
CA ASN A 33 -48.77 -43.73 -45.20
C ASN A 33 -47.80 -44.92 -45.20
N LEU A 34 -46.63 -44.70 -45.79
CA LEU A 34 -45.58 -45.71 -45.93
C LEU A 34 -44.96 -46.12 -44.57
N PHE A 35 -44.99 -45.26 -43.54
CA PHE A 35 -44.45 -45.61 -42.22
C PHE A 35 -45.22 -46.75 -41.53
N LYS A 36 -46.50 -46.95 -41.87
CA LYS A 36 -47.32 -48.05 -41.38
C LYS A 36 -47.08 -49.37 -42.12
N ALA A 37 -46.34 -49.35 -43.23
CA ALA A 37 -46.01 -50.58 -43.95
C ALA A 37 -45.05 -51.46 -43.12
N PRO A 38 -45.28 -52.79 -43.08
CA PRO A 38 -44.29 -53.75 -42.61
C PRO A 38 -42.99 -53.64 -43.41
N GLU A 39 -41.85 -53.76 -42.72
CA GLU A 39 -40.51 -53.68 -43.32
C GLU A 39 -40.33 -54.69 -44.46
N VAL A 40 -40.77 -55.93 -44.26
CA VAL A 40 -40.74 -57.00 -45.28
C VAL A 40 -41.48 -56.58 -46.57
N LEU A 41 -42.58 -55.84 -46.45
CA LEU A 41 -43.33 -55.37 -47.62
C LEU A 41 -42.63 -54.19 -48.32
N LEU A 42 -41.94 -53.32 -47.56
CA LEU A 42 -41.13 -52.23 -48.11
C LEU A 42 -39.93 -52.80 -48.89
N THR A 43 -39.19 -53.71 -48.28
CA THR A 43 -38.05 -54.42 -48.89
C THR A 43 -38.47 -55.18 -50.13
N LYS A 44 -39.57 -55.96 -50.06
CA LYS A 44 -40.10 -56.68 -51.22
C LYS A 44 -40.52 -55.74 -52.35
N SER A 45 -41.22 -54.64 -52.04
CA SER A 45 -41.67 -53.69 -53.08
C SER A 45 -40.50 -52.98 -53.74
N LEU A 46 -39.44 -52.67 -52.99
CA LEU A 46 -38.21 -52.08 -53.51
C LEU A 46 -37.45 -53.08 -54.39
N ASN A 47 -37.30 -54.32 -53.94
CA ASN A 47 -36.69 -55.42 -54.72
C ASN A 47 -37.48 -55.72 -56.01
N ASP A 48 -38.81 -55.72 -55.96
CA ASP A 48 -39.66 -55.89 -57.14
C ASP A 48 -39.47 -54.73 -58.12
N ALA A 49 -39.37 -53.49 -57.64
CA ALA A 49 -39.13 -52.31 -58.48
C ALA A 49 -37.74 -52.31 -59.16
N LEU A 50 -36.73 -52.84 -58.48
CA LEU A 50 -35.37 -53.02 -59.02
C LEU A 50 -35.31 -54.17 -60.05
N ASN A 51 -35.97 -55.31 -59.75
CA ASN A 51 -36.02 -56.48 -60.64
C ASN A 51 -36.85 -56.25 -61.92
N VAL A 52 -37.86 -55.37 -61.89
CA VAL A 52 -38.64 -55.01 -63.09
C VAL A 52 -37.79 -54.25 -64.12
N GLY A 53 -36.78 -53.50 -63.66
CA GLY A 53 -35.85 -52.75 -64.54
C GLY A 53 -34.93 -53.62 -65.40
N THR A 54 -34.64 -54.86 -65.00
CA THR A 54 -33.77 -55.77 -65.77
C THR A 54 -34.51 -56.60 -66.81
N LYS A 55 -35.85 -56.78 -66.71
CA LYS A 55 -36.58 -57.73 -67.57
C LYS A 55 -37.62 -57.13 -68.52
N ARG A 56 -38.24 -55.97 -68.28
CA ARG A 56 -39.19 -55.33 -69.24
C ARG A 56 -39.26 -53.81 -69.05
N LYS A 57 -39.09 -53.03 -70.13
CA LYS A 57 -39.39 -51.57 -70.16
C LYS A 57 -40.87 -51.33 -69.85
N LYS A 58 -41.22 -51.15 -68.58
CA LYS A 58 -42.48 -50.54 -68.13
C LYS A 58 -42.15 -49.30 -67.30
N GLN A 59 -43.06 -48.31 -67.34
CA GLN A 59 -43.02 -47.14 -66.48
C GLN A 59 -42.83 -47.59 -65.01
N ASN A 60 -41.81 -47.03 -64.34
CA ASN A 60 -41.42 -47.25 -62.93
C ASN A 60 -40.33 -48.31 -62.65
N ALA A 61 -39.41 -48.55 -63.59
CA ALA A 61 -38.13 -49.19 -63.27
C ALA A 61 -37.18 -48.20 -62.58
N ILE A 62 -36.55 -48.61 -61.48
CA ILE A 62 -35.55 -47.83 -60.73
C ILE A 62 -34.21 -48.57 -60.86
N SER A 63 -33.11 -47.84 -61.09
CA SER A 63 -31.76 -48.42 -61.01
C SER A 63 -31.15 -48.20 -59.63
N VAL A 64 -30.27 -49.10 -59.19
CA VAL A 64 -29.54 -48.91 -57.92
C VAL A 64 -28.70 -47.63 -57.94
N ASP A 65 -28.10 -47.31 -59.08
CA ASP A 65 -27.37 -46.05 -59.30
C ASP A 65 -28.27 -44.82 -59.04
N ASP A 66 -29.56 -44.86 -59.36
CA ASP A 66 -30.49 -43.77 -59.06
C ASP A 66 -30.77 -43.64 -57.56
N ILE A 67 -30.73 -44.76 -56.83
CA ILE A 67 -30.93 -44.79 -55.37
C ILE A 67 -29.70 -44.18 -54.68
N THR A 68 -28.52 -44.71 -54.99
CA THR A 68 -27.26 -44.33 -54.35
C THR A 68 -26.92 -42.87 -54.65
N LYS A 69 -27.06 -42.40 -55.90
CA LYS A 69 -26.82 -40.98 -56.26
C LYS A 69 -27.74 -40.01 -55.52
N LYS A 70 -29.03 -40.32 -55.42
CA LYS A 70 -29.99 -39.42 -54.76
C LYS A 70 -29.72 -39.31 -53.26
N ILE A 71 -29.40 -40.42 -52.60
CA ILE A 71 -29.07 -40.41 -51.17
C ILE A 71 -27.73 -39.71 -50.96
N TYR A 72 -26.72 -40.01 -51.79
CA TYR A 72 -25.41 -39.37 -51.71
C TYR A 72 -25.49 -37.85 -51.86
N MET A 73 -26.29 -37.33 -52.80
CA MET A 73 -26.48 -35.87 -52.94
C MET A 73 -27.07 -35.22 -51.68
N LYS A 74 -28.00 -35.90 -50.99
CA LYS A 74 -28.53 -35.42 -49.70
C LYS A 74 -27.48 -35.50 -48.59
N LEU A 75 -26.67 -36.55 -48.59
CA LEU A 75 -25.55 -36.69 -47.64
C LEU A 75 -24.49 -35.59 -47.85
N LEU A 76 -24.24 -35.15 -49.08
CA LEU A 76 -23.34 -34.04 -49.37
C LEU A 76 -23.84 -32.69 -48.84
N GLU A 77 -25.16 -32.50 -48.70
CA GLU A 77 -25.72 -31.29 -48.09
C GLU A 77 -25.49 -31.28 -46.57
N ASN A 78 -25.65 -32.43 -45.92
CA ASN A 78 -25.46 -32.59 -44.48
C ASN A 78 -23.98 -32.71 -44.07
N HIS A 79 -23.14 -33.27 -44.95
CA HIS A 79 -21.73 -33.54 -44.73
C HIS A 79 -20.87 -33.02 -45.89
N PRO A 80 -20.69 -31.68 -46.03
CA PRO A 80 -19.96 -31.09 -47.16
C PRO A 80 -18.51 -31.57 -47.29
N TYR A 81 -17.89 -31.99 -46.18
CA TYR A 81 -16.52 -32.48 -46.13
C TYR A 81 -16.29 -33.71 -47.03
N LEU A 82 -17.33 -34.48 -47.34
CA LEU A 82 -17.25 -35.67 -48.20
C LEU A 82 -16.74 -35.38 -49.63
N ARG A 83 -16.71 -34.12 -50.06
CA ARG A 83 -16.24 -33.72 -51.41
C ARG A 83 -14.72 -33.73 -51.55
N GLU A 84 -13.98 -33.60 -50.45
CA GLU A 84 -12.54 -33.30 -50.48
C GLU A 84 -11.70 -34.31 -49.68
N ILE A 85 -12.31 -35.35 -49.11
CA ILE A 85 -11.60 -36.37 -48.32
C ILE A 85 -11.20 -37.57 -49.17
N THR A 86 -10.13 -38.23 -48.73
CA THR A 86 -9.72 -39.54 -49.23
C THR A 86 -10.55 -40.66 -48.61
N PHE A 87 -10.51 -41.86 -49.22
CA PHE A 87 -11.17 -43.04 -48.67
C PHE A 87 -10.64 -43.39 -47.26
N GLU A 88 -9.32 -43.27 -47.03
CA GLU A 88 -8.72 -43.55 -45.71
C GLU A 88 -9.18 -42.56 -44.63
N GLU A 89 -9.32 -41.29 -44.97
CA GLU A 89 -9.87 -40.28 -44.05
C GLU A 89 -11.35 -40.51 -43.78
N PHE A 90 -12.10 -40.92 -44.80
CA PHE A 90 -13.52 -41.24 -44.68
C PHE A 90 -13.76 -42.39 -43.69
N ILE A 91 -13.07 -43.52 -43.85
CA ILE A 91 -13.27 -44.69 -42.99
C ILE A 91 -12.84 -44.43 -41.54
N ILE A 92 -11.88 -43.53 -41.29
CA ILE A 92 -11.52 -43.11 -39.93
C ILE A 92 -12.61 -42.20 -39.34
N ARG A 93 -13.09 -41.23 -40.13
CA ARG A 93 -14.14 -40.32 -39.68
C ARG A 93 -15.46 -41.05 -39.41
N ALA A 94 -15.85 -41.98 -40.28
CA ALA A 94 -17.06 -42.78 -40.12
C ALA A 94 -17.00 -43.73 -38.90
N GLU A 95 -15.82 -44.03 -38.34
CA GLU A 95 -15.69 -44.79 -37.08
C GLU A 95 -16.04 -43.90 -35.87
N ILE A 96 -15.78 -42.60 -35.98
CA ILE A 96 -15.96 -41.59 -34.92
C ILE A 96 -17.33 -40.93 -35.01
N ASP A 97 -17.83 -40.71 -36.22
CA ASP A 97 -19.09 -40.01 -36.51
C ASP A 97 -20.28 -40.96 -36.36
N THR A 98 -20.99 -40.84 -35.24
CA THR A 98 -22.20 -41.64 -34.96
C THR A 98 -23.42 -41.20 -35.76
N SER A 99 -23.34 -40.12 -36.53
CA SER A 99 -24.47 -39.62 -37.33
C SER A 99 -24.69 -40.37 -38.64
N LEU A 100 -23.68 -41.11 -39.11
CA LEU A 100 -23.77 -41.90 -40.34
C LEU A 100 -24.30 -43.30 -40.03
N SER A 101 -25.35 -43.71 -40.74
CA SER A 101 -25.84 -45.08 -40.69
C SER A 101 -24.99 -46.00 -41.56
N ILE A 102 -25.10 -47.31 -41.34
CA ILE A 102 -24.37 -48.32 -42.14
C ILE A 102 -24.73 -48.21 -43.62
N SER A 103 -26.00 -47.99 -43.94
CA SER A 103 -26.46 -47.87 -45.33
C SER A 103 -25.88 -46.62 -46.00
N GLU A 104 -25.77 -45.51 -45.28
CA GLU A 104 -25.12 -44.28 -45.73
C GLU A 104 -23.62 -44.47 -45.97
N MET A 105 -22.92 -45.19 -45.07
CA MET A 105 -21.50 -45.52 -45.25
C MET A 105 -21.27 -46.35 -46.53
N ILE A 106 -22.16 -47.29 -46.82
CA ILE A 106 -22.12 -48.10 -48.04
C ILE A 106 -22.35 -47.21 -49.28
N ILE A 107 -23.35 -46.33 -49.24
CA ILE A 107 -23.70 -45.43 -50.35
C ILE A 107 -22.55 -44.45 -50.65
N ILE A 108 -21.94 -43.86 -49.62
CA ILE A 108 -20.78 -42.98 -49.79
C ILE A 108 -19.62 -43.75 -50.42
N SER A 109 -19.38 -44.99 -49.99
CA SER A 109 -18.34 -45.85 -50.57
C SER A 109 -18.58 -46.13 -52.05
N ILE A 110 -19.85 -46.38 -52.44
CA ILE A 110 -20.22 -46.64 -53.84
C ILE A 110 -20.04 -45.39 -54.71
N GLU A 111 -20.53 -44.23 -54.26
CA GLU A 111 -20.59 -43.02 -55.08
C GLU A 111 -19.28 -42.21 -55.08
N ALA A 112 -18.65 -42.03 -53.91
CA ALA A 112 -17.44 -41.21 -53.77
C ALA A 112 -16.15 -42.03 -54.00
N PHE A 113 -16.16 -43.32 -53.67
CA PHE A 113 -14.95 -44.16 -53.61
C PHE A 113 -15.12 -45.49 -54.36
N ILE A 114 -15.72 -45.47 -55.55
CA ILE A 114 -16.11 -46.67 -56.31
C ILE A 114 -14.97 -47.68 -56.51
N GLY A 115 -13.73 -47.21 -56.68
CA GLY A 115 -12.55 -48.06 -56.83
C GLY A 115 -12.23 -48.85 -55.56
N ASP A 116 -12.19 -48.17 -54.42
CA ASP A 116 -11.94 -48.76 -53.11
C ASP A 116 -13.09 -49.66 -52.66
N TYR A 117 -14.33 -49.24 -52.93
CA TYR A 117 -15.52 -50.06 -52.71
C TYR A 117 -15.39 -51.40 -53.45
N LYS A 118 -15.13 -51.40 -54.76
CA LYS A 118 -15.00 -52.64 -55.55
C LYS A 118 -13.90 -53.55 -55.02
N LYS A 119 -12.79 -52.97 -54.57
CA LYS A 119 -11.63 -53.69 -54.01
C LYS A 119 -11.94 -54.34 -52.66
N HIS A 120 -12.69 -53.66 -51.80
CA HIS A 120 -12.88 -54.05 -50.40
C HIS A 120 -14.28 -54.57 -50.07
N LYS A 121 -15.18 -54.62 -51.05
CA LYS A 121 -16.59 -55.02 -50.92
C LYS A 121 -16.82 -56.32 -50.15
N LEU A 122 -16.05 -57.37 -50.44
CA LEU A 122 -16.24 -58.66 -49.76
C LEU A 122 -15.98 -58.57 -48.25
N ILE A 123 -14.96 -57.81 -47.86
CA ILE A 123 -14.62 -57.57 -46.46
C ILE A 123 -15.72 -56.74 -45.78
N MET A 124 -16.22 -55.70 -46.46
CA MET A 124 -17.33 -54.89 -45.96
C MET A 124 -18.60 -55.73 -45.71
N ILE A 125 -18.94 -56.64 -46.65
CA ILE A 125 -20.09 -57.55 -46.50
C ILE A 125 -19.87 -58.51 -45.33
N GLU A 126 -18.68 -59.08 -45.18
CA GLU A 126 -18.34 -59.98 -44.08
C GLU A 126 -18.46 -59.27 -42.71
N ASN A 127 -17.94 -58.04 -42.61
CA ASN A 127 -18.04 -57.23 -41.40
C ASN A 127 -19.50 -56.90 -41.06
N TYR A 128 -20.31 -56.55 -42.06
CA TYR A 128 -21.74 -56.29 -41.88
C TYR A 128 -22.47 -57.52 -41.34
N GLN A 129 -22.22 -58.70 -41.91
CA GLN A 129 -22.85 -59.96 -41.46
C GLN A 129 -22.44 -60.36 -40.03
N LYS A 130 -21.23 -60.00 -39.60
CA LYS A 130 -20.73 -60.23 -38.24
C LYS A 130 -21.18 -59.17 -37.23
N GLY A 131 -21.83 -58.09 -37.67
CA GLY A 131 -22.17 -56.95 -36.81
C GLY A 131 -20.95 -56.14 -36.35
N GLU A 132 -19.83 -56.26 -37.06
CA GLU A 132 -18.63 -55.46 -36.82
C GLU A 132 -18.71 -54.11 -37.56
N TYR A 133 -17.80 -53.19 -37.22
CA TYR A 133 -17.66 -51.93 -37.95
C TYR A 133 -17.38 -52.21 -39.44
N LEU A 134 -18.11 -51.53 -40.33
CA LEU A 134 -18.15 -51.84 -41.77
C LEU A 134 -16.74 -51.88 -42.41
N PHE A 135 -15.85 -50.97 -42.02
CA PHE A 135 -14.49 -50.85 -42.57
C PHE A 135 -13.40 -51.51 -41.71
N SER A 136 -13.78 -52.39 -40.78
CA SER A 136 -12.84 -53.19 -39.98
C SER A 136 -11.84 -53.93 -40.88
N GLY A 137 -10.55 -53.83 -40.56
CA GLY A 137 -9.47 -54.46 -41.32
C GLY A 137 -9.06 -53.77 -42.63
N LEU A 138 -9.70 -52.66 -43.02
CA LEU A 138 -9.39 -51.95 -44.27
C LEU A 138 -8.29 -50.89 -44.15
N SER A 139 -8.00 -50.41 -42.95
CA SER A 139 -6.91 -49.46 -42.70
C SER A 139 -6.02 -49.90 -41.54
N LYS A 140 -4.71 -49.75 -41.72
CA LYS A 140 -3.72 -49.96 -40.67
C LYS A 140 -3.95 -49.05 -39.47
N GLU A 141 -4.53 -47.87 -39.68
CA GLU A 141 -4.87 -46.92 -38.60
C GLU A 141 -6.07 -47.42 -37.80
N LEU A 142 -7.10 -47.93 -38.47
CA LEU A 142 -8.28 -48.51 -37.84
C LEU A 142 -7.94 -49.76 -37.01
N SER A 143 -6.95 -50.55 -37.45
CA SER A 143 -6.45 -51.73 -36.73
C SER A 143 -5.57 -51.40 -35.52
N ARG A 144 -5.29 -50.11 -35.22
CA ARG A 144 -4.50 -49.75 -34.03
C ARG A 144 -5.36 -49.90 -32.76
N PRO A 145 -4.77 -50.34 -31.63
CA PRO A 145 -5.42 -50.28 -30.33
C PRO A 145 -5.94 -48.87 -30.03
N LEU A 146 -7.14 -48.76 -29.44
CA LEU A 146 -7.78 -47.47 -29.09
C LEU A 146 -6.83 -46.52 -28.35
N ILE A 147 -6.03 -47.03 -27.42
CA ILE A 147 -5.06 -46.22 -26.67
C ILE A 147 -4.00 -45.56 -27.57
N LYS A 148 -3.59 -46.20 -28.67
CA LYS A 148 -2.65 -45.61 -29.64
C LYS A 148 -3.32 -44.52 -30.48
N LYS A 149 -4.59 -44.71 -30.84
CA LYS A 149 -5.40 -43.69 -31.53
C LYS A 149 -5.57 -42.45 -30.64
N ILE A 150 -5.91 -42.64 -29.35
CA ILE A 150 -6.01 -41.58 -28.35
C ILE A 150 -4.67 -40.85 -28.18
N ASN A 151 -3.57 -41.58 -28.06
CA ASN A 151 -2.25 -40.96 -27.93
C ASN A 151 -1.88 -40.10 -29.15
N ASN A 152 -2.14 -40.56 -30.37
CA ASN A 152 -1.89 -39.75 -31.56
C ASN A 152 -2.76 -38.48 -31.60
N PHE A 153 -3.99 -38.55 -31.07
CA PHE A 153 -4.88 -37.40 -31.00
C PHE A 153 -4.43 -36.37 -29.95
N ILE A 154 -3.97 -36.83 -28.77
CA ILE A 154 -3.45 -35.96 -27.70
C ILE A 154 -2.11 -35.34 -28.10
N PHE A 155 -1.24 -36.12 -28.74
CA PHE A 155 0.10 -35.70 -29.17
C PHE A 155 0.13 -35.28 -30.65
N THR A 156 -0.83 -34.46 -31.07
CA THR A 156 -0.81 -33.81 -32.39
C THR A 156 0.41 -32.88 -32.52
N ASP A 157 0.89 -32.67 -33.74
CA ASP A 157 2.12 -31.89 -33.96
C ASP A 157 2.00 -30.43 -33.50
N THR A 158 0.80 -29.84 -33.55
CA THR A 158 0.49 -28.53 -32.95
C THR A 158 0.70 -28.48 -31.43
N PHE A 159 0.42 -29.56 -30.72
CA PHE A 159 0.66 -29.65 -29.27
C PHE A 159 2.15 -29.83 -28.94
N LYS A 160 2.91 -30.47 -29.84
CA LYS A 160 4.37 -30.61 -29.71
C LYS A 160 5.10 -29.30 -30.00
N GLU A 161 4.59 -28.46 -30.91
CA GLU A 161 5.15 -27.14 -31.20
C GLU A 161 5.09 -26.18 -29.99
N SER A 162 3.96 -26.11 -29.28
CA SER A 162 3.87 -25.27 -28.07
C SER A 162 4.80 -25.75 -26.93
N ARG A 163 5.00 -27.07 -26.83
CA ARG A 163 5.96 -27.67 -25.89
C ARG A 163 7.40 -27.40 -26.28
N SER A 164 7.70 -27.36 -27.58
CA SER A 164 9.02 -26.97 -28.06
C SER A 164 9.41 -25.57 -27.63
N GLU A 165 8.45 -24.63 -27.62
CA GLU A 165 8.70 -23.26 -27.15
C GLU A 165 9.09 -23.27 -25.67
N THR A 166 8.44 -24.09 -24.86
CA THR A 166 8.77 -24.24 -23.43
C THR A 166 10.20 -24.76 -23.21
N LEU A 167 10.64 -25.73 -24.02
CA LEU A 167 12.03 -26.24 -23.97
C LEU A 167 13.04 -25.15 -24.37
N HIS A 168 12.79 -24.43 -25.46
CA HIS A 168 13.66 -23.35 -25.93
C HIS A 168 13.72 -22.18 -24.94
N GLN A 169 12.58 -21.80 -24.35
CA GLN A 169 12.52 -20.78 -23.31
C GLN A 169 13.28 -21.21 -22.06
N TYR A 170 13.18 -22.48 -21.66
CA TYR A 170 13.93 -23.00 -20.53
C TYR A 170 15.43 -22.83 -20.76
N VAL A 171 15.94 -23.22 -21.94
CA VAL A 171 17.35 -23.04 -22.30
C VAL A 171 17.78 -21.58 -22.29
N LYS A 172 17.00 -20.69 -22.91
CA LYS A 172 17.28 -19.24 -22.93
C LYS A 172 17.35 -18.61 -21.54
N ASN A 173 16.64 -19.18 -20.57
CA ASN A 173 16.57 -18.66 -19.20
C ASN A 173 17.69 -19.20 -18.30
N ILE A 174 18.51 -20.13 -18.77
CA ILE A 174 19.67 -20.63 -18.02
C ILE A 174 20.73 -19.53 -17.95
N LYS A 175 21.35 -19.34 -16.77
CA LYS A 175 22.42 -18.36 -16.54
C LYS A 175 23.58 -18.96 -15.74
N GLY A 176 24.77 -18.35 -15.86
CA GLY A 176 25.96 -18.70 -15.08
C GLY A 176 26.48 -20.11 -15.36
N ASN A 177 26.98 -20.81 -14.34
CA ASN A 177 27.61 -22.13 -14.46
C ASN A 177 26.72 -23.21 -15.12
N LYS A 178 25.39 -23.06 -15.07
CA LYS A 178 24.47 -23.98 -15.76
C LYS A 178 24.45 -23.75 -17.28
N LEU A 179 24.67 -22.51 -17.74
CA LEU A 179 24.73 -22.17 -19.16
C LEU A 179 26.01 -22.73 -19.76
N GLU A 180 27.15 -22.50 -19.09
CA GLU A 180 28.44 -23.07 -19.48
C GLU A 180 28.39 -24.60 -19.56
N TYR A 181 27.74 -25.24 -18.58
CA TYR A 181 27.50 -26.68 -18.61
C TYR A 181 26.63 -27.09 -19.79
N TYR A 182 25.51 -26.41 -20.05
CA TYR A 182 24.63 -26.71 -21.19
C TYR A 182 25.35 -26.58 -22.54
N GLU A 183 26.11 -25.51 -22.75
CA GLU A 183 26.90 -25.29 -23.96
C GLU A 183 27.95 -26.38 -24.16
N SER A 184 28.53 -26.91 -23.08
CA SER A 184 29.50 -28.02 -23.16
C SER A 184 28.88 -29.36 -23.58
N ILE A 185 27.56 -29.54 -23.47
CA ILE A 185 26.91 -30.85 -23.69
C ILE A 185 26.00 -30.93 -24.91
N ILE A 186 25.50 -29.80 -25.40
CA ILE A 186 24.47 -29.76 -26.44
C ILE A 186 24.88 -30.47 -27.74
N GLY A 187 26.17 -30.47 -28.08
CA GLY A 187 26.71 -31.14 -29.27
C GLY A 187 27.16 -32.59 -29.06
N GLU A 188 27.21 -33.05 -27.81
CA GLU A 188 27.70 -34.38 -27.42
C GLU A 188 26.57 -35.42 -27.28
N ILE A 189 25.33 -34.97 -27.05
CA ILE A 189 24.19 -35.85 -26.75
C ILE A 189 23.35 -36.04 -28.02
N ARG A 190 23.78 -36.95 -28.89
CA ARG A 190 23.12 -37.18 -30.21
C ARG A 190 22.26 -38.43 -30.23
N THR A 191 22.66 -39.46 -29.49
CA THR A 191 21.98 -40.76 -29.47
C THR A 191 21.39 -41.08 -28.10
N GLU A 192 20.49 -42.06 -28.04
CA GLU A 192 19.95 -42.58 -26.77
C GLU A 192 21.07 -43.12 -25.85
N ASP A 193 22.10 -43.72 -26.45
CA ASP A 193 23.30 -44.20 -25.77
C ASP A 193 24.09 -43.05 -25.11
N ASP A 194 24.22 -41.92 -25.82
CA ASP A 194 24.91 -40.73 -25.30
C ASP A 194 24.10 -40.07 -24.18
N LEU A 195 22.78 -39.98 -24.35
CA LEU A 195 21.85 -39.50 -23.33
C LEU A 195 22.00 -40.33 -22.05
N PHE A 196 21.94 -41.66 -22.17
CA PHE A 196 22.05 -42.56 -21.02
C PHE A 196 23.41 -42.43 -20.31
N LYS A 197 24.52 -42.47 -21.06
CA LYS A 197 25.89 -42.31 -20.53
C LYS A 197 26.05 -40.97 -19.83
N ARG A 198 25.49 -39.89 -20.38
CA ARG A 198 25.59 -38.55 -19.80
C ARG A 198 24.73 -38.43 -18.53
N LEU A 199 23.51 -38.95 -18.53
CA LEU A 199 22.64 -38.96 -17.35
C LEU A 199 23.26 -39.69 -16.16
N MET A 200 23.97 -40.79 -16.40
CA MET A 200 24.66 -41.55 -15.35
C MET A 200 25.83 -40.79 -14.70
N ARG A 201 26.49 -39.92 -15.45
CA ARG A 201 27.66 -39.14 -14.99
C ARG A 201 27.30 -37.75 -14.47
N THR A 202 26.06 -37.31 -14.68
CA THR A 202 25.61 -35.95 -14.38
C THR A 202 24.97 -35.87 -12.99
N GLN A 203 25.31 -34.82 -12.24
CA GLN A 203 24.69 -34.54 -10.95
C GLN A 203 23.17 -34.35 -11.11
N PRO A 204 22.35 -34.79 -10.14
CA PRO A 204 20.88 -34.73 -10.24
C PRO A 204 20.34 -33.39 -10.72
N ASN A 205 20.87 -32.28 -10.19
CA ASN A 205 20.40 -30.92 -10.47
C ASN A 205 20.63 -30.43 -11.92
N ASN A 206 21.42 -31.17 -12.70
CA ASN A 206 21.73 -30.86 -14.11
C ASN A 206 21.17 -31.91 -15.08
N LYS A 207 20.55 -32.99 -14.60
CA LYS A 207 20.02 -34.05 -15.47
C LYS A 207 18.93 -33.55 -16.43
N LEU A 208 18.10 -32.62 -15.98
CA LEU A 208 17.09 -31.99 -16.85
C LEU A 208 17.72 -31.29 -18.06
N LEU A 209 18.87 -30.64 -17.90
CA LEU A 209 19.60 -30.01 -19.01
C LEU A 209 20.05 -31.03 -20.06
N VAL A 210 20.49 -32.19 -19.61
CA VAL A 210 20.91 -33.30 -20.48
C VAL A 210 19.72 -33.82 -21.28
N ILE A 211 18.57 -34.02 -20.62
CA ILE A 211 17.34 -34.49 -21.27
C ILE A 211 16.84 -33.47 -22.29
N VAL A 212 16.76 -32.19 -21.92
CA VAL A 212 16.33 -31.11 -22.82
C VAL A 212 17.27 -30.97 -24.00
N SER A 213 18.59 -31.11 -23.80
CA SER A 213 19.57 -31.07 -24.89
C SER A 213 19.32 -32.18 -25.93
N PHE A 214 19.05 -33.40 -25.47
CA PHE A 214 18.70 -34.52 -26.34
C PHE A 214 17.39 -34.29 -27.10
N LEU A 215 16.36 -33.78 -26.41
CA LEU A 215 15.05 -33.51 -27.02
C LEU A 215 15.13 -32.42 -28.09
N LEU A 216 15.99 -31.42 -27.92
CA LEU A 216 16.20 -30.34 -28.89
C LEU A 216 17.15 -30.72 -30.04
N TYR A 217 18.02 -31.72 -29.84
CA TYR A 217 18.89 -32.22 -30.91
C TYR A 217 18.05 -32.81 -32.05
N GLU A 218 18.23 -32.28 -33.27
CA GLU A 218 17.51 -32.70 -34.49
C GLU A 218 15.98 -32.85 -34.31
N ASP A 219 15.38 -31.98 -33.50
CA ASP A 219 13.93 -32.00 -33.20
C ASP A 219 13.42 -33.35 -32.67
N ASN A 220 14.23 -34.08 -31.88
CA ASN A 220 13.82 -35.35 -31.27
C ASN A 220 12.48 -35.24 -30.50
N TYR A 221 12.14 -34.08 -29.95
CA TYR A 221 10.84 -33.83 -29.31
C TYR A 221 9.62 -34.08 -30.22
N LYS A 222 9.78 -34.08 -31.56
CA LYS A 222 8.71 -34.39 -32.52
C LYS A 222 8.41 -35.89 -32.60
N LEU A 223 9.38 -36.74 -32.23
CA LEU A 223 9.27 -38.19 -32.36
C LEU A 223 8.40 -38.79 -31.25
N ASN A 224 7.35 -39.52 -31.63
CA ASN A 224 6.38 -40.11 -30.69
C ASN A 224 7.02 -41.05 -29.64
N LYS A 225 8.14 -41.70 -29.97
CA LYS A 225 8.85 -42.59 -29.02
C LYS A 225 9.42 -41.85 -27.80
N TYR A 226 9.57 -40.53 -27.88
CA TYR A 226 10.10 -39.71 -26.79
C TYR A 226 9.04 -38.86 -26.09
N SER A 227 7.74 -39.12 -26.33
CA SER A 227 6.64 -38.34 -25.73
C SER A 227 6.67 -38.33 -24.20
N SER A 228 6.99 -39.46 -23.56
CA SER A 228 7.12 -39.53 -22.09
C SER A 228 8.30 -38.70 -21.57
N LEU A 229 9.40 -38.66 -22.31
CA LEU A 229 10.59 -37.88 -21.94
C LEU A 229 10.33 -36.37 -22.11
N LEU A 230 9.58 -36.01 -23.16
CA LEU A 230 9.06 -34.65 -23.36
C LEU A 230 8.14 -34.23 -22.23
N GLU A 231 7.14 -35.05 -21.87
CA GLU A 231 6.22 -34.77 -20.77
C GLU A 231 6.96 -34.51 -19.46
N PHE A 232 7.83 -35.44 -19.08
CA PHE A 232 8.66 -35.33 -17.88
C PHE A 232 9.43 -34.00 -17.86
N SER A 233 10.07 -33.64 -18.98
CA SER A 233 10.86 -32.40 -19.07
C SER A 233 9.98 -31.15 -18.90
N ILE A 234 8.79 -31.14 -19.49
CA ILE A 234 7.87 -30.00 -19.38
C ILE A 234 7.37 -29.84 -17.96
N THR A 235 6.96 -30.92 -17.29
CA THR A 235 6.51 -30.90 -15.90
C THR A 235 7.60 -30.37 -14.97
N GLU A 236 8.82 -30.89 -15.08
CA GLU A 236 9.95 -30.45 -14.26
C GLU A 236 10.30 -28.97 -14.49
N ILE A 237 10.23 -28.48 -15.73
CA ILE A 237 10.44 -27.06 -16.05
C ILE A 237 9.37 -26.19 -15.38
N GLN A 238 8.11 -26.62 -15.40
CA GLN A 238 7.00 -25.90 -14.78
C GLN A 238 7.12 -25.88 -13.26
N GLU A 239 7.44 -27.01 -12.64
CA GLU A 239 7.69 -27.08 -11.19
C GLU A 239 8.86 -26.18 -10.77
N PHE A 240 9.96 -26.19 -11.53
CA PHE A 240 11.09 -25.31 -11.27
C PHE A 240 10.70 -23.82 -11.33
N LYS A 241 9.89 -23.44 -12.33
CA LYS A 241 9.36 -22.07 -12.45
C LYS A 241 8.50 -21.72 -11.24
N LEU A 242 7.57 -22.60 -10.84
CA LEU A 242 6.68 -22.37 -9.69
C LEU A 242 7.46 -22.17 -8.39
N ILE A 243 8.41 -23.05 -8.09
CA ILE A 243 9.24 -22.96 -6.88
C ILE A 243 10.06 -21.65 -6.88
N THR A 244 10.63 -21.28 -8.02
CA THR A 244 11.43 -20.05 -8.14
C THR A 244 10.56 -18.81 -7.93
N THR A 245 9.39 -18.75 -8.56
CA THR A 245 8.45 -17.63 -8.39
C THR A 245 7.95 -17.54 -6.95
N SER A 246 7.63 -18.66 -6.30
CA SER A 246 7.21 -18.68 -4.88
C SER A 246 8.27 -18.06 -3.97
N LYS A 247 9.54 -18.44 -4.14
CA LYS A 247 10.65 -17.90 -3.35
C LYS A 247 10.87 -16.41 -3.55
N ILE A 248 10.71 -15.93 -4.80
CA ILE A 248 10.79 -14.50 -5.10
C ILE A 248 9.66 -13.74 -4.39
N LEU A 249 8.43 -14.24 -4.50
CA LEU A 249 7.27 -13.63 -3.86
C LEU A 249 7.38 -13.63 -2.33
N GLU A 250 7.88 -14.70 -1.72
CA GLU A 250 8.14 -14.77 -0.28
C GLU A 250 9.12 -13.69 0.16
N LYS A 251 10.22 -13.51 -0.57
CA LYS A 251 11.20 -12.48 -0.28
C LYS A 251 10.64 -11.07 -0.45
N GLU A 252 9.90 -10.81 -1.53
CA GLU A 252 9.24 -9.52 -1.74
C GLU A 252 8.23 -9.19 -0.64
N LEU A 253 7.53 -10.20 -0.12
CA LEU A 253 6.62 -10.06 1.01
C LEU A 253 7.37 -9.68 2.30
N GLU A 254 8.48 -10.35 2.59
CA GLU A 254 9.35 -10.03 3.73
C GLU A 254 9.87 -8.60 3.65
N ASP A 255 10.39 -8.19 2.50
CA ASP A 255 10.90 -6.83 2.26
C ASP A 255 9.78 -5.78 2.46
N ASN A 256 8.55 -6.08 2.01
CA ASN A 256 7.39 -5.18 2.19
C ASN A 256 7.00 -5.03 3.67
N ILE A 257 7.08 -6.11 4.45
CA ILE A 257 6.81 -6.10 5.89
C ILE A 257 7.84 -5.22 6.62
N ILE A 258 9.12 -5.36 6.28
CA ILE A 258 10.21 -4.55 6.84
C ILE A 258 9.97 -3.07 6.51
N TYR A 259 9.72 -2.75 5.24
CA TYR A 259 9.48 -1.37 4.80
C TYR A 259 8.27 -0.74 5.50
N LYS A 260 7.18 -1.49 5.69
CA LYS A 260 6.01 -1.02 6.44
C LYS A 260 6.34 -0.71 7.90
N LYS A 261 7.21 -1.51 8.53
CA LYS A 261 7.64 -1.28 9.91
C LYS A 261 8.48 -0.01 10.02
N GLU A 262 9.48 0.15 9.16
CA GLU A 262 10.33 1.36 9.12
C GLU A 262 9.50 2.62 8.87
N ASN A 263 8.51 2.55 7.98
CA ASN A 263 7.65 3.68 7.66
C ASN A 263 6.71 4.07 8.82
N ARG A 264 6.28 3.10 9.64
CA ARG A 264 5.55 3.40 10.89
C ARG A 264 6.45 4.12 11.88
N GLU A 265 7.66 3.62 12.12
CA GLU A 265 8.63 4.25 13.03
C GLU A 265 8.97 5.68 12.58
N LEU A 266 9.12 5.91 11.27
CA LEU A 266 9.36 7.25 10.72
C LEU A 266 8.17 8.20 10.95
N ASN A 267 6.95 7.72 10.78
CA ASN A 267 5.75 8.51 11.03
C ASN A 267 5.62 8.89 12.51
N ASP A 268 5.89 7.95 13.42
CA ASP A 268 5.90 8.22 14.87
C ASP A 268 6.96 9.28 15.23
N GLN A 269 8.14 9.23 14.61
CA GLN A 269 9.18 10.25 14.79
C GLN A 269 8.73 11.64 14.29
N VAL A 270 8.09 11.70 13.12
CA VAL A 270 7.55 12.96 12.57
C VAL A 270 6.48 13.55 13.49
N GLU A 271 5.61 12.72 14.05
CA GLU A 271 4.57 13.17 14.99
C GLU A 271 5.18 13.71 16.29
N ASN A 272 6.16 13.00 16.85
CA ASN A 272 6.91 13.47 18.02
C ASN A 272 7.64 14.81 17.76
N LEU A 273 8.26 14.96 16.59
CA LEU A 273 8.91 16.22 16.20
C LEU A 273 7.92 17.37 16.05
N LYS A 274 6.71 17.11 15.53
CA LYS A 274 5.64 18.12 15.45
C LYS A 274 5.19 18.56 16.85
N ILE A 275 5.04 17.63 17.78
CA ILE A 275 4.69 17.93 19.17
C ILE A 275 5.78 18.81 19.80
N ALA A 276 7.04 18.40 19.70
CA ALA A 276 8.17 19.18 20.23
C ALA A 276 8.25 20.58 19.60
N HIS A 277 8.08 20.69 18.28
CA HIS A 277 8.07 21.99 17.60
C HIS A 277 6.96 22.93 18.11
N ASN A 278 5.76 22.39 18.35
CA ASN A 278 4.65 23.17 18.89
C ASN A 278 4.91 23.63 20.34
N GLU A 279 5.54 22.80 21.17
CA GLU A 279 5.96 23.18 22.52
C GLU A 279 7.03 24.29 22.48
N TYR A 280 8.05 24.14 21.63
CA TYR A 280 9.06 25.18 21.43
C TYR A 280 8.44 26.51 20.99
N LYS A 281 7.49 26.47 20.05
CA LYS A 281 6.79 27.67 19.57
C LYS A 281 6.00 28.35 20.70
N ARG A 282 5.30 27.58 21.55
CA ARG A 282 4.59 28.13 22.72
C ARG A 282 5.54 28.77 23.73
N ASN A 283 6.65 28.09 24.04
CA ASN A 283 7.67 28.60 24.95
C ASN A 283 8.33 29.88 24.41
N PHE A 284 8.57 29.95 23.10
CA PHE A 284 9.12 31.13 22.45
C PHE A 284 8.18 32.33 22.54
N ILE A 285 6.88 32.13 22.28
CA ILE A 285 5.87 33.20 22.42
C ILE A 285 5.84 33.73 23.87
N LYS A 286 5.85 32.82 24.86
CA LYS A 286 5.87 33.20 26.27
C LYS A 286 7.12 34.00 26.63
N LEU A 287 8.28 33.58 26.14
CA LEU A 287 9.54 34.28 26.37
C LEU A 287 9.54 35.69 25.74
N ASP A 288 8.98 35.84 24.53
CA ASP A 288 8.85 37.14 23.87
C ASP A 288 7.93 38.10 24.65
N GLU A 289 6.81 37.59 25.19
CA GLU A 289 5.91 38.36 26.06
C GLU A 289 6.59 38.79 27.36
N ASP A 290 7.32 37.88 28.01
CA ASP A 290 8.05 38.16 29.25
C ASP A 290 9.17 39.19 29.01
N LEU A 291 9.88 39.10 27.88
CA LEU A 291 10.89 40.09 27.47
C LEU A 291 10.26 41.47 27.26
N LYS A 292 9.11 41.55 26.57
CA LYS A 292 8.40 42.82 26.35
C LYS A 292 7.97 43.45 27.68
N LYS A 293 7.43 42.67 28.61
CA LYS A 293 7.06 43.15 29.96
C LYS A 293 8.28 43.66 30.73
N ALA A 294 9.39 42.92 30.69
CA ALA A 294 10.63 43.32 31.35
C ALA A 294 11.19 44.63 30.78
N LEU A 295 11.18 44.80 29.45
CA LEU A 295 11.60 46.04 28.79
C LEU A 295 10.70 47.23 29.16
N GLN A 296 9.39 47.02 29.26
CA GLN A 296 8.46 48.05 29.70
C GLN A 296 8.72 48.47 31.15
N MET A 297 8.88 47.52 32.06
CA MET A 297 9.22 47.79 33.46
C MET A 297 10.54 48.55 33.59
N LEU A 298 11.56 48.19 32.80
CA LEU A 298 12.84 48.87 32.79
C LEU A 298 12.70 50.35 32.36
N ASN A 299 11.91 50.60 31.31
CA ASN A 299 11.65 51.96 30.85
C ASN A 299 10.90 52.79 31.90
N ASP A 300 9.87 52.21 32.53
CA ASP A 300 9.10 52.90 33.58
C ASP A 300 9.99 53.26 34.78
N THR A 301 10.84 52.34 35.22
CA THR A 301 11.81 52.59 36.30
C THR A 301 12.82 53.67 35.91
N LYS A 302 13.33 53.63 34.66
CA LYS A 302 14.27 54.65 34.17
C LYS A 302 13.62 56.05 34.18
N VAL A 303 12.37 56.17 33.75
CA VAL A 303 11.63 57.44 33.77
C VAL A 303 11.43 57.95 35.21
N LYS A 304 11.07 57.05 36.14
CA LYS A 304 10.93 57.39 37.57
C LYS A 304 12.26 57.90 38.16
N ASN A 305 13.36 57.21 37.90
CA ASN A 305 14.68 57.60 38.39
C ASN A 305 15.12 58.96 37.85
N ILE A 306 14.94 59.20 36.54
CA ILE A 306 15.23 60.53 35.93
C ILE A 306 14.39 61.62 36.60
N THR A 307 13.13 61.34 36.93
CA THR A 307 12.24 62.30 37.57
C THR A 307 12.70 62.60 39.00
N LEU A 308 13.05 61.57 39.78
CA LEU A 308 13.58 61.73 41.13
C LEU A 308 14.92 62.48 41.15
N GLU A 309 15.83 62.18 40.22
CA GLU A 309 17.09 62.90 40.08
C GLU A 309 16.87 64.39 39.76
N LYS A 310 15.91 64.71 38.90
CA LYS A 310 15.55 66.11 38.61
C LYS A 310 15.00 66.83 39.84
N ILE A 311 14.17 66.16 40.63
CA ILE A 311 13.64 66.72 41.88
C ILE A 311 14.79 66.93 42.87
N ALA A 312 15.65 65.93 43.08
CA ALA A 312 16.80 66.03 43.96
C ALA A 312 17.73 67.20 43.58
N LYS A 313 18.09 67.33 42.31
CA LYS A 313 18.89 68.46 41.79
C LYS A 313 18.22 69.81 41.97
N LYS A 314 16.90 69.89 41.80
CA LYS A 314 16.14 71.14 42.01
C LYS A 314 16.20 71.60 43.47
N HIS A 315 16.24 70.67 44.42
CA HIS A 315 16.24 70.96 45.86
C HIS A 315 17.64 70.97 46.49
N GLU A 316 18.68 70.65 45.73
CA GLU A 316 20.08 70.64 46.18
C GLU A 316 20.52 71.95 46.88
N PRO A 317 20.19 73.16 46.38
CA PRO A 317 20.55 74.40 47.08
C PRO A 317 19.93 74.53 48.47
N LEU A 318 18.72 74.01 48.67
CA LEU A 318 18.01 74.02 49.94
C LEU A 318 18.68 73.07 50.94
N ILE A 319 19.13 71.89 50.47
CA ILE A 319 19.88 70.93 51.27
C ILE A 319 21.19 71.57 51.75
N PHE A 320 21.93 72.23 50.85
CA PHE A 320 23.15 72.95 51.22
C PHE A 320 22.91 74.08 52.21
N PHE A 321 21.82 74.84 52.05
CA PHE A 321 21.43 75.89 52.99
C PHE A 321 21.24 75.33 54.41
N PHE A 322 20.51 74.22 54.55
CA PHE A 322 20.28 73.62 55.85
C PHE A 322 21.50 72.90 56.42
N LEU A 323 22.34 72.25 55.59
CA LEU A 323 23.63 71.72 56.05
C LEU A 323 24.51 72.83 56.61
N ARG A 324 24.56 73.97 55.93
CA ARG A 324 25.25 75.17 56.41
C ARG A 324 24.66 75.65 57.73
N LEU A 325 23.34 75.79 57.82
CA LEU A 325 22.62 76.18 59.04
C LEU A 325 23.01 75.28 60.23
N ILE A 326 23.04 73.96 60.02
CA ILE A 326 23.41 72.96 61.03
C ILE A 326 24.88 73.07 61.43
N SER A 327 25.77 73.33 60.46
CA SER A 327 27.22 73.45 60.73
C SER A 327 27.60 74.75 61.45
N GLU A 328 26.90 75.84 61.15
CA GLU A 328 27.19 77.18 61.69
C GLU A 328 26.50 77.43 63.04
N ASN A 329 25.36 76.76 63.29
CA ASN A 329 24.59 76.92 64.52
C ASN A 329 24.63 75.65 65.36
N LYS A 330 25.03 75.78 66.63
CA LYS A 330 24.91 74.69 67.60
C LYS A 330 23.47 74.61 68.12
N PHE A 331 22.66 73.76 67.52
CA PHE A 331 21.30 73.51 68.00
C PHE A 331 20.90 72.04 67.92
N ILE A 332 19.90 71.67 68.70
CA ILE A 332 19.32 70.33 68.73
C ILE A 332 17.81 70.44 68.67
N ILE A 333 17.19 69.58 67.88
CA ILE A 333 15.73 69.47 67.80
C ILE A 333 15.28 68.33 68.69
N ILE A 334 14.37 68.62 69.61
CA ILE A 334 13.75 67.62 70.47
C ILE A 334 12.37 67.28 69.92
N THR A 335 12.24 66.07 69.38
CA THR A 335 10.96 65.55 68.90
C THR A 335 10.78 64.04 69.06
N ASN A 336 9.54 63.58 69.26
CA ASN A 336 9.14 62.18 69.19
C ASN A 336 8.80 61.72 67.76
N GLU A 337 8.72 62.63 66.79
CA GLU A 337 8.37 62.34 65.39
C GLU A 337 9.57 61.97 64.52
N ARG A 338 10.53 61.22 65.08
CA ARG A 338 11.82 60.95 64.45
C ARG A 338 11.72 60.26 63.08
N GLY A 339 10.66 59.49 62.86
CA GLY A 339 10.39 58.82 61.57
C GLY A 339 10.21 59.79 60.39
N GLN A 340 9.82 61.04 60.63
CA GLN A 340 9.73 62.07 59.60
C GLN A 340 11.10 62.70 59.26
N ILE A 341 12.09 62.50 60.13
CA ILE A 341 13.43 63.10 60.04
C ILE A 341 14.48 62.07 59.59
N THR A 342 14.17 60.77 59.62
CA THR A 342 15.04 59.70 59.14
C THR A 342 15.41 59.91 57.67
N ASN A 343 16.70 59.74 57.34
CA ASN A 343 17.32 60.04 56.04
C ASN A 343 17.24 61.51 55.61
N THR A 344 17.09 62.44 56.56
CA THR A 344 17.24 63.87 56.32
C THR A 344 18.51 64.39 57.01
N ILE A 345 18.97 65.56 56.57
CA ILE A 345 20.14 66.24 57.15
C ILE A 345 19.98 66.64 58.63
N PHE A 346 18.75 66.61 59.18
CA PHE A 346 18.47 66.91 60.58
C PHE A 346 18.55 65.67 61.49
N GLU A 347 18.77 64.47 60.94
CA GLU A 347 18.73 63.21 61.68
C GLU A 347 19.73 63.17 62.84
N ASP A 348 20.95 63.65 62.62
CA ASP A 348 22.03 63.61 63.62
C ASP A 348 21.85 64.64 64.74
N ILE A 349 21.08 65.71 64.48
CA ILE A 349 20.81 66.78 65.45
C ILE A 349 19.42 66.68 66.08
N THR A 350 18.73 65.56 65.88
CA THR A 350 17.40 65.31 66.41
C THR A 350 17.43 64.22 67.48
N LEU A 351 16.91 64.54 68.67
CA LEU A 351 16.78 63.60 69.78
C LEU A 351 15.35 63.53 70.29
N SER A 352 14.94 62.37 70.80
CA SER A 352 13.71 62.29 71.58
C SER A 352 13.89 62.92 72.97
N PRO A 353 12.81 63.37 73.63
CA PRO A 353 12.86 63.83 75.02
C PRO A 353 13.48 62.80 75.98
N SER A 354 13.29 61.51 75.72
CA SER A 354 13.86 60.42 76.53
C SER A 354 15.36 60.28 76.31
N GLU A 355 15.84 60.39 75.07
CA GLU A 355 17.27 60.34 74.73
C GLU A 355 18.02 61.53 75.32
N LEU A 356 17.47 62.74 75.23
CA LEU A 356 18.09 63.91 75.85
C LEU A 356 18.25 63.73 77.36
N LYS A 357 17.20 63.28 78.06
CA LYS A 357 17.26 62.99 79.50
C LYS A 357 18.34 61.96 79.83
N LYS A 358 18.48 60.92 79.02
CA LYS A 358 19.51 59.89 79.19
C LYS A 358 20.91 60.46 78.98
N ASN A 359 21.10 61.29 77.96
CA ASN A 359 22.39 61.90 77.64
C ASN A 359 22.83 62.90 78.73
N LEU A 360 21.93 63.71 79.26
CA LEU A 360 22.22 64.65 80.35
C LEU A 360 22.66 63.96 81.65
N ARG A 361 22.14 62.75 81.93
CA ARG A 361 22.59 61.95 83.08
C ARG A 361 24.01 61.39 82.91
N ASN A 362 24.42 61.12 81.68
CA ASN A 362 25.71 60.50 81.38
C ASN A 362 26.83 61.53 81.17
N ASN A 363 26.51 62.70 80.60
CA ASN A 363 27.46 63.80 80.40
C ASN A 363 26.72 65.14 80.44
N SER A 364 26.66 65.76 81.62
CA SER A 364 25.86 66.97 81.88
C SER A 364 26.28 68.18 81.06
N ASN A 365 27.53 68.25 80.59
CA ASN A 365 28.08 69.44 79.93
C ASN A 365 27.97 69.39 78.40
N SER A 366 27.52 68.28 77.81
CA SER A 366 27.53 68.07 76.35
C SER A 366 26.65 69.02 75.56
N PHE A 367 25.71 69.71 76.21
CA PHE A 367 24.67 70.53 75.56
C PHE A 367 24.67 72.00 75.98
N ASN A 368 25.61 72.43 76.82
CA ASN A 368 25.62 73.80 77.36
C ASN A 368 25.77 74.87 76.28
N ASP A 369 26.48 74.56 75.19
CA ASP A 369 26.69 75.45 74.05
C ASP A 369 25.58 75.35 72.98
N HIS A 370 24.58 74.48 73.17
CA HIS A 370 23.54 74.23 72.18
C HIS A 370 22.24 74.93 72.55
N ILE A 371 21.54 75.44 71.53
CA ILE A 371 20.15 75.88 71.66
C ILE A 371 19.24 74.67 71.45
N ILE A 372 18.39 74.37 72.42
CA ILE A 372 17.52 73.20 72.39
C ILE A 372 16.13 73.65 71.94
N PHE A 373 15.77 73.31 70.71
CA PHE A 373 14.42 73.55 70.20
C PHE A 373 13.53 72.38 70.54
N VAL A 374 12.41 72.62 71.20
CA VAL A 374 11.55 71.54 71.70
C VAL A 374 10.17 71.64 71.09
N THR A 375 9.78 70.62 70.33
CA THR A 375 8.42 70.53 69.77
C THR A 375 7.41 70.22 70.87
N ARG A 376 6.38 71.07 71.04
CA ARG A 376 5.36 70.88 72.07
C ARG A 376 4.54 69.60 71.86
N VAL A 377 4.33 69.21 70.60
CA VAL A 377 3.62 67.98 70.19
C VAL A 377 4.27 66.70 70.68
N SER A 378 5.55 66.75 71.05
CA SER A 378 6.26 65.59 71.59
C SER A 378 5.82 65.19 73.01
N PHE A 379 5.00 66.00 73.69
CA PHE A 379 4.53 65.72 75.03
C PHE A 379 3.01 65.58 75.07
N GLN A 380 2.55 64.39 75.48
CA GLN A 380 1.12 64.04 75.55
C GLN A 380 0.33 64.93 76.52
N THR A 381 0.96 65.42 77.59
CA THR A 381 0.30 66.28 78.57
C THR A 381 1.14 67.50 78.92
N GLY A 382 0.49 68.60 79.35
CA GLY A 382 1.18 69.79 79.85
C GLY A 382 2.04 69.51 81.08
N LYS A 383 1.68 68.51 81.89
CA LYS A 383 2.49 68.08 83.05
C LYS A 383 3.82 67.45 82.61
N ASP A 384 3.82 66.69 81.51
CA ASP A 384 5.04 66.05 80.99
C ASP A 384 5.98 67.08 80.37
N TRP A 385 5.43 68.05 79.65
CA TRP A 385 6.19 69.21 79.18
C TRP A 385 6.79 69.98 80.36
N PHE A 386 5.99 70.32 81.38
CA PHE A 386 6.48 71.10 82.52
C PHE A 386 7.58 70.37 83.30
N LYS A 387 7.49 69.04 83.43
CA LYS A 387 8.57 68.23 84.01
C LYS A 387 9.83 68.26 83.15
N PHE A 388 9.70 68.22 81.82
CA PHE A 388 10.84 68.31 80.91
C PHE A 388 11.48 69.70 80.93
N LYS A 389 10.67 70.76 80.90
CA LYS A 389 11.08 72.15 81.02
C LYS A 389 11.93 72.38 82.28
N ARG A 390 11.48 71.89 83.43
CA ARG A 390 12.26 71.94 84.69
C ARG A 390 13.61 71.25 84.59
N ILE A 391 13.73 70.16 83.83
CA ILE A 391 15.02 69.49 83.62
C ILE A 391 15.96 70.38 82.79
N LEU A 392 15.46 71.03 81.74
CA LEU A 392 16.27 71.97 80.95
C LEU A 392 16.76 73.15 81.82
N GLU A 393 15.88 73.69 82.66
CA GLU A 393 16.19 74.79 83.59
C GLU A 393 17.20 74.36 84.68
N GLU A 394 17.06 73.16 85.25
CA GLU A 394 17.97 72.60 86.26
C GLU A 394 19.40 72.47 85.73
N TYR A 395 19.55 72.05 84.47
CA TYR A 395 20.85 71.92 83.79
C TYR A 395 21.32 73.23 83.14
N LYS A 396 20.59 74.34 83.33
CA LYS A 396 20.88 75.67 82.76
C LYS A 396 21.05 75.67 81.24
N LEU A 397 20.27 74.86 80.53
CA LEU A 397 20.32 74.76 79.08
C LEU A 397 19.49 75.88 78.44
N THR A 398 19.97 76.43 77.32
CA THR A 398 19.20 77.40 76.53
C THR A 398 18.19 76.63 75.68
N TYR A 399 16.90 76.94 75.78
CA TYR A 399 15.87 76.24 75.01
C TYR A 399 14.76 77.17 74.54
N GLU A 400 14.12 76.77 73.46
CA GLU A 400 12.95 77.43 72.86
C GLU A 400 11.85 76.40 72.61
N GLU A 401 10.62 76.76 72.94
CA GLU A 401 9.44 75.91 72.69
C GLU A 401 8.90 76.21 71.30
N LEU A 402 8.84 75.20 70.44
CA LEU A 402 8.25 75.30 69.10
C LEU A 402 6.76 74.97 69.15
N GLY A 403 5.96 75.87 68.59
CA GLY A 403 4.50 75.91 68.77
C GLY A 403 3.69 75.18 67.70
N HIS A 404 4.32 74.73 66.60
CA HIS A 404 3.60 74.20 65.45
C HIS A 404 3.40 72.67 65.50
N TYR A 405 2.33 72.21 64.85
CA TYR A 405 1.99 70.80 64.75
C TYR A 405 2.77 70.08 63.64
N GLU A 406 3.12 70.78 62.56
CA GLU A 406 3.87 70.19 61.45
C GLU A 406 5.37 70.48 61.59
N LEU A 407 6.19 69.48 61.24
CA LEU A 407 7.65 69.60 61.28
C LEU A 407 8.18 70.71 60.35
N SER A 408 7.57 70.89 59.17
CA SER A 408 7.96 71.95 58.22
C SER A 408 7.84 73.35 58.84
N ASP A 409 6.75 73.60 59.56
CA ASP A 409 6.52 74.89 60.22
C ASP A 409 7.49 75.09 61.39
N ASN A 410 7.73 74.03 62.16
CA ASN A 410 8.75 74.02 63.23
C ASN A 410 10.15 74.33 62.68
N LEU A 411 10.52 73.82 61.50
CA LEU A 411 11.79 74.13 60.86
C LEU A 411 11.88 75.60 60.41
N ILE A 412 10.79 76.18 59.91
CA ILE A 412 10.73 77.60 59.58
C ILE A 412 10.94 78.46 60.83
N GLU A 413 10.33 78.07 61.96
CA GLU A 413 10.49 78.76 63.24
C GLU A 413 11.95 78.68 63.74
N ILE A 414 12.59 77.51 63.66
CA ILE A 414 14.01 77.32 63.98
C ILE A 414 14.89 78.23 63.12
N VAL A 415 14.71 78.22 61.79
CA VAL A 415 15.48 79.07 60.87
C VAL A 415 15.28 80.55 61.21
N GLY A 416 14.03 80.97 61.45
CA GLY A 416 13.69 82.33 61.82
C GLY A 416 14.35 82.77 63.12
N TYR A 417 14.40 81.88 64.12
CA TYR A 417 15.04 82.14 65.40
C TYR A 417 16.56 82.30 65.26
N LEU A 418 17.22 81.36 64.58
CA LEU A 418 18.67 81.37 64.40
C LEU A 418 19.13 82.63 63.63
N ASN A 419 18.41 83.00 62.56
CA ASN A 419 18.73 84.21 61.78
C ASN A 419 18.51 85.53 62.56
N ARG A 420 17.50 85.60 63.46
CA ARG A 420 17.28 86.81 64.28
C ARG A 420 18.41 87.03 65.30
N LYS A 421 19.01 85.94 65.78
CA LYS A 421 20.11 85.98 66.75
C LYS A 421 21.39 86.52 66.12
N GLU A 422 21.68 86.18 64.87
CA GLU A 422 22.80 86.78 64.11
C GLU A 422 22.64 88.30 63.99
N ILE A 423 21.44 88.80 63.66
CA ILE A 423 21.20 90.25 63.48
C ILE A 423 21.41 91.04 64.79
N LEU A 424 21.06 90.45 65.95
CA LEU A 424 21.25 91.09 67.26
C LEU A 424 22.73 91.13 67.69
N VAL A 425 23.52 90.09 67.38
CA VAL A 425 24.96 90.08 67.69
C VAL A 425 25.71 91.16 66.92
N TYR A 426 25.34 91.42 65.65
CA TYR A 426 25.93 92.52 64.87
C TYR A 426 25.44 93.92 65.28
N ALA A 427 24.29 94.03 65.96
CA ALA A 427 23.80 95.30 66.47
C ALA A 427 24.46 95.72 67.80
N ASP A 428 25.04 94.77 68.55
CA ASP A 428 25.82 95.02 69.77
C ASP A 428 27.32 95.26 69.49
N GLU A 429 27.77 95.11 68.24
CA GLU A 429 29.15 95.43 67.78
C GLU A 429 29.27 96.75 66.98
N ILE A 430 28.22 97.57 66.93
CA ILE A 430 28.21 98.96 66.40
C ILE A 430 27.86 99.92 67.54
#